data_AF-A0A5B9PGK5-F1
#
_entry.id   AF-A0A5B9PGK5-F1
#
_cell.length_a   1.000
_cell.length_b   1.000
_cell.length_c   1.000
_cell.angle_alpha   90.00
_cell.angle_beta   90.00
_cell.angle_gamma   90.00
#
_symmetry.space_group_name_H-M   'P 1'
#
loop_
_entity.id
_entity.type
_entity.pdbx_description
1 polymer ?
#
loop_
_entity_poly.entity_id
_entity_poly.type
_entity_poly.pdbx_seq_one_letter_code
_entity_poly.pdbx_strand_id
1 'polypeptide(L)' 'MASLPRMDRSVVKLTTLDQQGLDSGAPNATPAERLLMVWPLTLTAWAFKEPNVVQPRLQRHVARVIRRED' A
#
# COMPACT_ATOMS: atom_id res chain seq x y z
N MET A 1 13.51 10.57 17.20
CA MET A 1 12.24 10.36 16.46
C MET A 1 12.59 10.16 14.99
N ALA A 2 12.36 8.96 14.44
CA ALA A 2 12.64 8.71 13.02
C ALA A 2 11.54 9.37 12.17
N SER A 3 11.96 10.22 11.23
CA SER A 3 11.07 10.85 10.25
C SER A 3 10.51 9.76 9.33
N LEU A 4 9.20 9.78 9.06
CA LEU A 4 8.60 8.85 8.09
C LEU A 4 9.17 9.15 6.69
N PRO A 5 9.51 8.12 5.90
CA PRO A 5 10.02 8.32 4.55
C PRO A 5 9.01 9.13 3.72
N ARG A 6 9.53 10.14 3.00
CA ARG A 6 8.74 10.97 2.10
C ARG A 6 8.09 10.07 1.05
N MET A 7 6.75 10.02 1.02
CA MET A 7 6.05 9.22 0.02
C MET A 7 6.42 9.71 -1.39
N ASP A 8 6.87 8.78 -2.22
CA ASP A 8 7.08 9.02 -3.64
C ASP A 8 5.72 9.25 -4.31
N ARG A 9 5.61 10.36 -5.04
CA ARG A 9 4.41 10.78 -5.77
C ARG A 9 4.67 10.84 -7.26
N SER A 10 5.66 10.10 -7.75
CA SER A 10 5.93 9.97 -9.18
C SER A 10 4.66 9.59 -9.94
N VAL A 11 4.40 10.26 -11.06
CA VAL A 11 3.27 9.94 -11.93
C VAL A 11 3.50 8.56 -12.53
N VAL A 12 2.66 7.60 -12.17
CA VAL A 12 2.70 6.24 -12.71
C VAL A 12 1.85 6.21 -13.98
N LYS A 13 2.40 5.69 -15.07
CA LYS A 13 1.70 5.50 -16.34
C LYS A 13 0.76 4.30 -16.22
N LEU A 14 -0.50 4.46 -16.63
CA LEU A 14 -1.42 3.34 -16.77
C LEU A 14 -1.09 2.59 -18.07
N THR A 15 -0.87 1.29 -18.00
CA THR A 15 -0.56 0.42 -19.15
C THR A 15 -1.47 -0.78 -19.16
N THR A 16 -1.92 -1.19 -20.34
CA THR A 16 -2.71 -2.41 -20.53
C THR A 16 -1.83 -3.66 -20.43
N LEU A 17 -2.44 -4.80 -20.11
CA LEU A 17 -1.73 -6.06 -19.84
C LEU A 17 -0.86 -6.52 -21.03
N ASP A 18 -1.32 -6.29 -22.26
CA ASP A 18 -0.59 -6.59 -23.50
C ASP A 18 0.65 -5.71 -23.71
N GLN A 19 0.70 -4.54 -23.07
CA GLN A 19 1.83 -3.61 -23.15
C GLN A 19 2.80 -3.75 -21.96
N GLN A 20 2.45 -4.54 -20.94
CA GLN A 20 3.24 -4.68 -19.72
C GLN A 20 4.43 -5.63 -19.90
N GLY A 21 5.65 -5.08 -19.78
CA GLY A 21 6.92 -5.78 -20.06
C GLY A 21 7.69 -5.17 -21.23
N LEU A 22 7.04 -4.28 -22.01
CA LEU A 22 7.67 -3.41 -23.00
C LEU A 22 8.19 -2.10 -22.39
N ASP A 23 7.57 -1.65 -21.30
CA ASP A 23 7.98 -0.47 -20.53
C ASP A 23 8.84 -0.86 -19.31
N SER A 24 9.84 -0.03 -18.99
CA SER A 24 10.78 -0.24 -17.86
C SER A 24 10.14 -0.17 -16.46
N GLY A 25 8.87 0.22 -16.36
CA GLY A 25 8.15 0.38 -15.10
C GLY A 25 7.47 -0.90 -14.58
N ALA A 26 7.39 -1.95 -15.40
CA ALA A 26 6.80 -3.22 -15.01
C ALA A 26 7.88 -4.32 -15.03
N PRO A 27 7.99 -5.16 -13.99
CA PRO A 27 8.94 -6.27 -14.00
C PRO A 27 8.62 -7.22 -15.16
N ASN A 28 9.68 -7.67 -15.84
CA ASN A 28 9.57 -8.69 -16.87
C ASN A 28 9.32 -10.05 -16.20
N ALA A 29 8.05 -10.37 -16.01
CA ALA A 29 7.57 -11.57 -15.35
C ALA A 29 6.49 -12.24 -16.20
N THR A 30 6.39 -13.55 -16.09
CA THR A 30 5.30 -14.33 -16.69
C THR A 30 3.95 -13.95 -16.06
N PRO A 31 2.81 -14.23 -16.73
CA PRO A 31 1.50 -13.98 -16.14
C PRO A 31 1.30 -14.64 -14.77
N ALA A 32 1.81 -15.87 -14.58
CA ALA A 32 1.71 -16.59 -13.31
C ALA A 32 2.50 -15.90 -12.19
N GLU A 33 3.74 -15.48 -12.46
CA GLU A 33 4.57 -14.75 -11.50
C GLU A 33 3.94 -13.42 -11.08
N ARG A 34 3.32 -12.69 -12.02
CA ARG A 34 2.61 -11.44 -11.72
C ARG A 34 1.43 -11.65 -10.78
N LEU A 35 0.66 -12.72 -11.01
CA LEU A 35 -0.43 -13.09 -10.10
C LEU A 35 0.11 -13.36 -8.69
N LEU A 36 1.22 -14.09 -8.57
CA LEU A 36 1.86 -14.36 -7.28
C LEU A 36 2.34 -13.08 -6.58
N MET A 37 2.79 -12.06 -7.31
CA MET A 37 3.18 -10.77 -6.72
C MET A 37 2.01 -10.03 -6.06
N VAL A 38 0.82 -10.07 -6.66
CA VAL A 38 -0.35 -9.35 -6.15
C VAL A 38 -1.23 -10.20 -5.23
N TRP A 39 -1.11 -11.52 -5.28
CA TRP A 39 -1.97 -12.45 -4.54
C TRP A 39 -2.05 -12.18 -3.03
N PRO A 40 -0.94 -11.91 -2.30
CA PRO A 40 -1.02 -11.57 -0.88
C PRO A 40 -1.80 -10.28 -0.61
N LEU A 41 -1.69 -9.27 -1.49
CA LEU A 41 -2.46 -8.03 -1.40
C LEU A 41 -3.93 -8.29 -1.67
N THR A 42 -4.25 -9.14 -2.65
CA THR A 42 -5.62 -9.56 -2.95
C THR A 42 -6.27 -10.26 -1.76
N LEU A 43 -5.57 -11.21 -1.12
CA LEU A 43 -6.06 -11.89 0.08
C LEU A 43 -6.34 -10.91 1.23
N THR A 44 -5.41 -9.95 1.43
CA THR A 44 -5.56 -8.91 2.45
C THR A 44 -6.75 -8.00 2.15
N ALA A 45 -6.89 -7.55 0.91
CA ALA A 45 -8.03 -6.74 0.46
C ALA A 45 -9.36 -7.48 0.63
N TRP A 46 -9.36 -8.79 0.30
CA TRP A 46 -10.54 -9.64 0.40
C TRP A 46 -11.01 -9.82 1.85
N ALA A 47 -10.09 -9.83 2.82
CA ALA A 47 -10.44 -9.86 4.23
C ALA A 47 -11.32 -8.67 4.66
N PHE A 48 -11.23 -7.53 3.98
CA PHE A 48 -12.07 -6.35 4.24
C PHE A 48 -13.46 -6.40 3.57
N LYS A 49 -13.75 -7.42 2.75
CA LYS A 49 -15.03 -7.53 2.04
C LYS A 49 -16.22 -7.82 2.97
N GLU A 50 -15.97 -8.40 4.14
CA GLU A 50 -17.04 -8.66 5.10
C GLU A 50 -17.44 -7.38 5.88
N PRO A 51 -18.74 -7.09 6.00
CA PRO A 51 -19.25 -5.86 6.63
C PRO A 51 -18.95 -5.77 8.14
N ASN A 52 -18.43 -6.84 8.76
CA ASN A 52 -18.18 -6.93 10.19
C ASN A 52 -16.72 -6.73 10.59
N VAL A 53 -15.82 -6.38 9.66
CA VAL A 53 -14.49 -5.91 10.04
C VAL A 53 -14.62 -4.48 10.53
N VAL A 54 -15.05 -4.34 11.78
CA VAL A 54 -15.05 -3.07 12.52
C VAL A 54 -13.60 -2.59 12.53
N GLN A 55 -13.22 -1.76 11.56
CA GLN A 55 -11.94 -1.10 11.61
C GLN A 55 -11.90 -0.33 12.94
N PRO A 56 -10.87 -0.53 13.78
CA PRO A 56 -10.69 0.29 14.97
C PRO A 56 -10.70 1.73 14.51
N ARG A 57 -11.70 2.51 14.96
CA ARG A 57 -11.74 3.94 14.66
C ARG A 57 -10.40 4.49 15.12
N LEU A 58 -9.65 5.10 14.20
CA LEU A 58 -8.39 5.76 14.51
C LEU A 58 -8.61 6.57 15.78
N GLN A 59 -7.97 6.20 16.89
CA GLN A 59 -8.23 6.85 18.17
C GLN A 59 -7.80 8.31 18.05
N ARG A 60 -8.77 9.21 17.86
CA ARG A 60 -8.52 10.65 17.69
C ARG A 60 -8.15 11.35 19.00
N HIS A 61 -7.94 10.58 20.08
CA HIS A 61 -7.70 11.07 21.44
C HIS A 61 -6.31 10.70 21.98
N VAL A 62 -5.35 10.38 21.11
CA VAL A 62 -3.96 10.22 21.55
C VAL A 62 -3.36 11.63 21.75
N ALA A 63 -3.51 12.18 22.96
CA ALA A 63 -2.80 13.38 23.37
C ALA A 63 -1.37 13.01 23.79
N ARG A 64 -0.36 13.66 23.20
CA ARG A 64 1.04 13.52 23.59
C ARG A 64 1.36 14.53 24.69
N VAL A 65 1.64 14.08 25.91
CA VAL A 65 2.13 14.96 26.98
C VAL A 65 3.62 15.22 26.72
N ILE A 66 3.99 16.48 26.51
CA ILE A 66 5.39 16.91 26.40
C ILE A 66 5.75 17.60 27.71
N ARG A 67 6.74 17.07 28.43
CA ARG A 67 7.31 17.72 29.61
C ARG A 67 8.15 18.90 29.13
N ARG A 68 7.85 20.09 29.63
CA ARG A 68 8.66 21.29 29.40
C ARG A 68 9.92 21.14 30.27
N GLU A 69 11.09 21.23 29.65
CA GLU A 69 12.35 21.48 30.36
C GLU A 69 12.46 23.00 30.57
N ASP A 70 12.76 23.39 31.81
CA ASP A 70 13.04 24.77 32.22
C ASP A 70 14.50 25.15 31.90
#